data_AF-A0A3T0NAI8-F1
#
_entry.id   AF-A0A3T0NAI8-F1
#
_cell.length_a   1.000
_cell.length_b   1.000
_cell.length_c   1.000
_cell.angle_alpha   90.00
_cell.angle_beta   90.00
_cell.angle_gamma   90.00
#
_symmetry.space_group_name_H-M   'P 1'
#
loop_
_entity.id
_entity.type
_entity.pdbx_description
1 polymer ?
#
loop_
_entity_poly.entity_id
_entity_poly.type
_entity_poly.pdbx_seq_one_letter_code
_entity_poly.pdbx_strand_id
1 'polypeptide(L)'
;MVATRIPGEDVKSMVRQGTRKRMCFGFCHDKKNDPLLMIEPGKKPEALSVPLKKAGGEPPMTWGTFVVRSDQMEMICEKVSAKVTGQLKKFLRKNQPKVNVLFFDKGGNLLDSLKPEGSDAVVSDDKVADLAPPEGSGAQDLVQRLKDIRPRIALAPGPLEIKLKRALAKSVQQVNDGRLQEAETLVSMIEMTLAKIGQTVESEELTQVKAQVSRDKMSMDAGVKRAQALRANVERSPGAARSKLDRAVHEAAKLLKSRDLEGANKVMDKIEKALMTLG
;
A
#
# COMPACT_ATOMS: atom_id res chain seq x y z
N MET A 1 -13.87 33.09 8.10
CA MET A 1 -12.42 33.19 7.78
C MET A 1 -12.28 33.51 6.29
N VAL A 2 -11.15 34.12 5.91
CA VAL A 2 -10.91 34.68 4.56
C VAL A 2 -9.79 33.88 3.90
N ALA A 3 -9.92 33.59 2.61
CA ALA A 3 -8.87 32.96 1.81
C ALA A 3 -7.59 33.79 1.87
N THR A 4 -6.47 33.15 2.21
CA THR A 4 -5.18 33.83 2.38
C THR A 4 -4.27 33.49 1.20
N ARG A 5 -3.74 34.51 0.52
CA ARG A 5 -2.72 34.33 -0.53
C ARG A 5 -1.40 33.91 0.11
N ILE A 6 -0.76 32.90 -0.46
CA ILE A 6 0.55 32.40 -0.03
C ILE A 6 1.60 32.86 -1.04
N PRO A 7 2.39 33.90 -0.73
CA PRO A 7 3.58 34.22 -1.49
C PRO A 7 4.63 33.12 -1.34
N GLY A 8 5.63 33.12 -2.23
CA GLY A 8 6.64 32.07 -2.26
C GLY A 8 7.41 31.92 -0.94
N GLU A 9 7.75 33.04 -0.29
CA GLU A 9 8.42 33.08 1.00
C GLU A 9 7.62 32.44 2.15
N ASP A 10 6.29 32.44 2.04
CA ASP A 10 5.37 31.93 3.06
C ASP A 10 5.02 30.45 2.91
N VAL A 11 5.61 29.74 1.95
CA VAL A 11 5.36 28.29 1.77
C VAL A 11 5.72 27.49 3.03
N LYS A 12 6.75 27.90 3.78
CA LYS A 12 7.08 27.26 5.07
C LYS A 12 6.00 27.49 6.13
N SER A 13 5.39 28.68 6.15
CA SER A 13 4.26 28.99 7.02
C SER A 13 3.02 28.16 6.65
N MET A 14 2.76 28.01 5.35
CA MET A 14 1.70 27.13 4.84
C MET A 14 1.88 25.68 5.32
N VAL A 15 3.10 25.14 5.23
CA VAL A 15 3.41 23.78 5.73
C VAL A 15 3.13 23.69 7.23
N ARG A 16 3.55 24.68 8.03
CA ARG A 16 3.27 24.74 9.48
C ARG A 16 1.77 24.83 9.80
N GLN A 17 0.95 25.43 8.94
CA GLN A 17 -0.50 25.44 9.11
C GLN A 17 -1.11 24.06 8.84
N GLY A 18 -0.60 23.37 7.82
CA GLY A 18 -1.03 22.01 7.45
C GLY A 18 -0.69 20.93 8.49
N THR A 19 0.29 21.16 9.39
CA THR A 19 0.57 20.24 10.51
C THR A 19 -0.46 20.35 11.63
N ARG A 20 -1.09 21.51 11.78
CA ARG A 20 -2.07 21.78 12.84
C ARG A 20 -3.47 21.29 12.47
N LYS A 21 -3.84 21.43 11.20
CA LYS A 21 -5.17 21.09 10.69
C LYS A 21 -5.13 20.88 9.19
N ARG A 22 -6.12 20.14 8.67
CA ARG A 22 -6.36 20.04 7.23
C ARG A 22 -6.75 21.41 6.67
N MET A 23 -6.11 21.78 5.58
CA MET A 23 -6.29 23.06 4.89
C MET A 23 -6.81 22.80 3.48
N CYS A 24 -7.55 23.76 2.93
CA CYS A 24 -7.87 23.79 1.51
C CYS A 24 -6.81 24.61 0.79
N PHE A 25 -6.54 24.26 -0.46
CA PHE A 25 -5.71 25.04 -1.35
C PHE A 25 -6.40 25.23 -2.69
N GLY A 26 -6.04 26.33 -3.34
CA GLY A 26 -6.40 26.64 -4.72
C GLY A 26 -5.19 27.24 -5.40
N PHE A 27 -4.92 26.80 -6.64
CA PHE A 27 -3.75 27.24 -7.38
C PHE A 27 -4.07 27.48 -8.85
N CYS A 28 -3.56 28.59 -9.37
CA CYS A 28 -3.64 28.99 -10.78
C CYS A 28 -2.49 29.96 -11.11
N HIS A 29 -2.42 30.39 -12.38
CA HIS A 29 -1.57 31.50 -12.78
C HIS A 29 -2.44 32.71 -13.07
N ASP A 30 -1.89 33.91 -12.93
CA ASP A 30 -2.54 35.12 -13.43
C ASP A 30 -2.22 35.38 -14.92
N LYS A 31 -2.70 36.52 -15.43
CA LYS A 31 -2.45 36.97 -16.81
C LYS A 31 -0.97 37.14 -17.18
N LYS A 32 -0.11 37.39 -16.19
CA LYS A 32 1.34 37.55 -16.37
C LYS A 32 2.07 36.23 -16.22
N ASN A 33 1.33 35.12 -16.08
CA ASN A 33 1.86 33.81 -15.79
C ASN A 33 2.60 33.78 -14.43
N ASP A 34 2.15 34.59 -13.47
CA ASP A 34 2.64 34.56 -12.09
C ASP A 34 1.83 33.54 -11.25
N PRO A 35 2.49 32.70 -10.44
CA PRO A 35 1.83 31.68 -9.65
C PRO A 35 1.02 32.29 -8.51
N LEU A 36 -0.22 31.83 -8.37
CA LEU A 36 -1.15 32.31 -7.37
C LEU A 36 -1.68 31.12 -6.57
N LEU A 37 -1.18 31.00 -5.34
CA LEU A 37 -1.61 30.01 -4.35
C LEU A 37 -2.45 30.68 -3.26
N MET A 38 -3.59 30.09 -2.95
CA MET A 38 -4.44 30.51 -1.83
C MET A 38 -4.77 29.32 -0.94
N ILE A 39 -4.85 29.58 0.37
CA ILE A 39 -5.26 28.57 1.35
C ILE A 39 -6.38 29.07 2.24
N GLU A 40 -7.18 28.13 2.75
CA GLU A 40 -8.21 28.41 3.74
C GLU A 40 -8.51 27.18 4.61
N PRO A 41 -8.69 27.31 5.94
CA PRO A 41 -9.11 26.19 6.76
C PRO A 41 -10.59 25.83 6.56
N GLY A 42 -10.89 24.53 6.48
CA GLY A 42 -12.24 23.99 6.75
C GLY A 42 -13.37 24.33 5.75
N LYS A 43 -13.12 25.05 4.65
CA LYS A 43 -14.12 25.26 3.59
C LYS A 43 -14.11 24.13 2.56
N LYS A 44 -15.06 24.12 1.62
CA LYS A 44 -14.95 23.30 0.40
C LYS A 44 -13.85 23.87 -0.49
N PRO A 45 -12.88 23.09 -0.99
CA PRO A 45 -11.79 23.61 -1.82
C PRO A 45 -12.25 24.38 -3.05
N GLU A 46 -13.37 23.98 -3.65
CA GLU A 46 -14.01 24.68 -4.78
C GLU A 46 -14.34 26.15 -4.47
N ALA A 47 -14.62 26.49 -3.20
CA ALA A 47 -14.93 27.85 -2.78
C ALA A 47 -13.74 28.80 -2.96
N LEU A 48 -12.50 28.29 -3.12
CA LEU A 48 -11.31 29.09 -3.41
C LEU A 48 -11.29 29.60 -4.87
N SER A 49 -12.10 29.06 -5.76
CA SER A 49 -12.17 29.53 -7.16
C SER A 49 -12.56 31.00 -7.28
N VAL A 50 -13.48 31.50 -6.44
CA VAL A 50 -13.93 32.90 -6.45
C VAL A 50 -12.82 33.85 -5.95
N PRO A 51 -12.19 33.62 -4.77
CA PRO A 51 -11.01 34.36 -4.34
C PRO A 51 -9.86 34.36 -5.34
N LEU A 52 -9.56 33.22 -5.97
CA LEU A 52 -8.50 33.12 -6.99
C LEU A 52 -8.79 34.05 -8.17
N LYS A 53 -10.02 34.02 -8.71
CA LYS A 53 -10.46 34.92 -9.80
C LYS A 53 -10.37 36.40 -9.40
N LYS A 54 -10.82 36.73 -8.19
CA LYS A 54 -10.75 38.12 -7.66
C LYS A 54 -9.31 38.61 -7.53
N ALA A 55 -8.36 37.72 -7.26
CA ALA A 55 -6.95 38.04 -7.20
C ALA A 55 -6.23 38.00 -8.57
N GLY A 56 -6.98 37.86 -9.67
CA GLY A 56 -6.45 37.87 -11.04
C GLY A 56 -6.10 36.50 -11.62
N GLY A 57 -6.44 35.41 -10.92
CA GLY A 57 -6.20 34.04 -11.37
C GLY A 57 -7.05 33.63 -12.57
N GLU A 58 -6.42 32.97 -13.54
CA GLU A 58 -7.07 32.49 -14.77
C GLU A 58 -7.06 30.96 -14.88
N PRO A 59 -8.01 30.37 -15.63
CA PRO A 59 -7.96 28.95 -15.97
C PRO A 59 -6.71 28.60 -16.80
N PRO A 60 -6.15 27.38 -16.66
CA PRO A 60 -6.64 26.28 -15.85
C PRO A 60 -6.32 26.44 -14.35
N MET A 61 -7.27 26.06 -13.49
CA MET A 61 -7.13 26.12 -12.02
C MET A 61 -7.27 24.72 -11.42
N THR A 62 -6.55 24.47 -10.33
CA THR A 62 -6.71 23.29 -9.47
C THR A 62 -7.05 23.71 -8.05
N TRP A 63 -7.77 22.85 -7.34
CA TRP A 63 -8.07 23.02 -5.93
C TRP A 63 -8.17 21.66 -5.26
N GLY A 64 -7.99 21.68 -3.94
CA GLY A 64 -7.96 20.47 -3.16
C GLY A 64 -7.74 20.71 -1.68
N THR A 65 -7.39 19.66 -0.97
CA THR A 65 -7.01 19.76 0.45
C THR A 65 -5.56 19.34 0.64
N PHE A 66 -4.92 19.85 1.69
CA PHE A 66 -3.64 19.35 2.13
C PHE A 66 -3.58 19.18 3.64
N VAL A 67 -2.75 18.22 4.06
CA VAL A 67 -2.40 17.99 5.46
C VAL A 67 -0.91 17.63 5.51
N VAL A 68 -0.24 18.03 6.58
CA VAL A 68 1.17 17.68 6.80
C VAL A 68 1.24 16.70 7.96
N ARG A 69 1.79 15.51 7.69
CA ARG A 69 2.04 14.46 8.67
C ARG A 69 3.53 14.18 8.71
N SER A 70 4.14 14.37 9.87
CA SER A 70 5.59 14.18 10.06
C SER A 70 6.42 14.99 9.05
N ASP A 71 7.06 14.34 8.09
CA ASP A 71 7.90 14.92 7.03
C ASP A 71 7.20 14.99 5.66
N GLN A 72 5.89 14.70 5.59
CA GLN A 72 5.13 14.59 4.34
C GLN A 72 3.94 15.54 4.31
N MET A 73 3.82 16.31 3.23
CA MET A 73 2.63 17.07 2.88
C MET A 73 1.82 16.31 1.83
N GLU A 74 0.68 15.79 2.23
CA GLU A 74 -0.28 15.12 1.34
C GLU A 74 -1.22 16.17 0.77
N MET A 75 -1.17 16.40 -0.54
CA MET A 75 -2.05 17.31 -1.28
C MET A 75 -3.02 16.50 -2.14
N ILE A 76 -4.30 16.49 -1.80
CA ILE A 76 -5.37 15.81 -2.55
C ILE A 76 -5.98 16.82 -3.52
N CYS A 77 -5.74 16.67 -4.81
CA CYS A 77 -6.29 17.47 -5.89
C CYS A 77 -7.69 16.96 -6.26
N GLU A 78 -8.73 17.73 -5.93
CA GLU A 78 -10.12 17.38 -6.28
C GLU A 78 -10.41 17.65 -7.76
N LYS A 79 -9.84 18.73 -8.30
CA LYS A 79 -9.85 19.03 -9.73
C LYS A 79 -8.45 18.88 -10.29
N VAL A 80 -8.21 17.77 -10.99
CA VAL A 80 -6.89 17.44 -11.53
C VAL A 80 -6.69 18.13 -12.88
N SER A 81 -5.59 18.85 -13.01
CA SER A 81 -5.06 19.29 -14.30
C SER A 81 -3.56 19.05 -14.29
N ALA A 82 -3.07 18.09 -15.09
CA ALA A 82 -1.66 17.71 -15.12
C ALA A 82 -0.73 18.92 -15.32
N LYS A 83 -1.12 19.85 -16.20
CA LYS A 83 -0.41 21.12 -16.44
C LYS A 83 -0.30 21.95 -15.16
N VAL A 84 -1.42 22.17 -14.47
CA VAL A 84 -1.48 23.01 -13.26
C VAL A 84 -0.80 22.33 -12.07
N THR A 85 -0.95 21.01 -11.91
CA THR A 85 -0.25 20.23 -10.88
C THR A 85 1.26 20.32 -11.08
N GLY A 86 1.75 20.20 -12.33
CA GLY A 86 3.17 20.37 -12.65
C GLY A 86 3.67 21.79 -12.33
N GLN A 87 2.86 22.83 -12.57
CA GLN A 87 3.21 24.20 -12.20
C GLN A 87 3.18 24.43 -10.69
N LEU A 88 2.22 23.85 -9.96
CA LEU A 88 2.16 23.89 -8.50
C LEU A 88 3.41 23.24 -7.90
N LYS A 89 3.82 22.10 -8.44
CA LYS A 89 5.09 21.44 -8.07
C LYS A 89 6.29 22.35 -8.32
N LYS A 90 6.37 23.02 -9.48
CA LYS A 90 7.46 23.98 -9.76
C LYS A 90 7.47 25.15 -8.77
N PHE A 91 6.30 25.71 -8.46
CA PHE A 91 6.16 26.76 -7.45
C PHE A 91 6.63 26.30 -6.08
N LEU A 92 6.20 25.12 -5.62
CA LEU A 92 6.64 24.58 -4.34
C LEU A 92 8.15 24.28 -4.35
N ARG A 93 8.68 23.69 -5.42
CA ARG A 93 10.12 23.41 -5.55
C ARG A 93 10.96 24.66 -5.39
N LYS A 94 10.61 25.74 -6.10
CA LYS A 94 11.30 27.04 -6.04
C LYS A 94 11.33 27.62 -4.61
N ASN A 95 10.31 27.32 -3.81
CA ASN A 95 10.12 27.88 -2.48
C ASN A 95 10.49 26.93 -1.33
N GLN A 96 11.07 25.77 -1.64
CA GLN A 96 11.67 24.84 -0.68
C GLN A 96 10.80 24.56 0.57
N PRO A 97 9.72 23.76 0.46
CA PRO A 97 8.81 23.48 1.56
C PRO A 97 9.45 22.70 2.73
N LYS A 98 10.68 22.19 2.57
CA LYS A 98 11.43 21.36 3.53
C LYS A 98 10.72 20.05 3.96
N VAL A 99 9.65 19.66 3.26
CA VAL A 99 8.91 18.41 3.45
C VAL A 99 8.71 17.73 2.10
N ASN A 100 8.51 16.42 2.11
CA ASN A 100 8.13 15.67 0.91
C ASN A 100 6.68 16.00 0.55
N VAL A 101 6.41 16.46 -0.66
CA VAL A 101 5.04 16.76 -1.11
C VAL A 101 4.54 15.63 -2.00
N LEU A 102 3.40 15.05 -1.67
CA LEU A 102 2.74 14.01 -2.44
C LEU A 102 1.44 14.56 -3.00
N PHE A 103 1.25 14.47 -4.31
CA PHE A 103 0.03 14.91 -4.98
C PHE A 103 -0.83 13.69 -5.29
N PHE A 104 -2.05 13.66 -4.77
CA PHE A 104 -3.02 12.59 -5.01
C PHE A 104 -4.22 13.12 -5.79
N ASP A 105 -4.89 12.26 -6.53
CA ASP A 105 -6.26 12.54 -7.00
C ASP A 105 -7.30 12.21 -5.92
N LYS A 106 -8.58 12.44 -6.24
CA LYS A 106 -9.70 12.13 -5.34
C LYS A 106 -9.89 10.61 -5.10
N GLY A 107 -9.37 9.76 -5.99
CA GLY A 107 -9.39 8.30 -5.87
C GLY A 107 -8.24 7.74 -5.02
N GLY A 108 -7.32 8.59 -4.57
CA GLY A 108 -6.14 8.17 -3.81
C GLY A 108 -4.96 7.73 -4.68
N ASN A 109 -5.02 7.92 -6.01
CA ASN A 109 -3.91 7.63 -6.88
C ASN A 109 -2.85 8.72 -6.78
N LEU A 110 -1.58 8.33 -6.70
CA LEU A 110 -0.45 9.26 -6.71
C LEU A 110 -0.29 9.87 -8.12
N LEU A 111 -0.46 11.18 -8.22
CA LEU A 111 -0.31 11.96 -9.45
C LEU A 111 1.14 12.38 -9.67
N ASP A 112 1.79 12.89 -8.62
CA ASP A 112 3.17 13.36 -8.66
C ASP A 112 3.75 13.45 -7.24
N SER A 113 5.06 13.66 -7.12
CA SER A 113 5.74 13.96 -5.87
C SER A 113 6.84 15.01 -6.03
N LEU A 114 7.12 15.74 -4.96
CA LEU A 114 8.22 16.70 -4.85
C LEU A 114 9.03 16.38 -3.61
N LYS A 115 10.29 16.00 -3.82
CA LYS A 115 11.26 15.88 -2.74
C LYS A 115 11.90 17.26 -2.46
N PRO A 116 12.22 17.59 -1.20
CA PRO A 116 12.90 18.84 -0.88
C PRO A 116 14.31 18.88 -1.49
N GLU A 117 14.71 20.00 -2.10
CA GLU A 117 16.10 20.16 -2.55
C GLU A 117 17.03 20.21 -1.33
N GLY A 118 18.06 19.37 -1.35
CA GLY A 118 18.87 19.00 -0.18
C GLY A 118 18.58 17.60 0.37
N SER A 119 17.51 16.92 -0.08
CA SER A 119 17.39 15.47 0.05
C SER A 119 18.03 14.79 -1.16
N ASP A 120 19.35 14.97 -1.32
CA ASP A 120 20.13 14.25 -2.33
C ASP A 120 20.46 12.82 -1.87
N ALA A 121 19.41 12.14 -1.40
CA ALA A 121 19.41 10.71 -1.10
C ALA A 121 18.53 10.00 -2.14
N VAL A 122 18.81 10.26 -3.42
CA VAL A 122 18.64 9.25 -4.46
C VAL A 122 20.02 8.69 -4.71
N VAL A 123 20.37 7.68 -3.91
CA VAL A 123 21.24 6.63 -4.41
C VAL A 123 20.35 5.84 -5.37
N SER A 124 20.50 6.07 -6.67
CA SER A 124 20.18 5.07 -7.69
C SER A 124 20.89 3.77 -7.31
N ASP A 125 20.37 2.62 -7.75
CA ASP A 125 20.93 1.28 -7.52
C ASP A 125 22.49 1.23 -7.55
N ASP A 126 23.15 2.05 -8.37
CA ASP A 126 24.61 2.10 -8.49
C ASP A 126 25.43 2.50 -7.24
N LYS A 127 25.02 3.45 -6.37
CA LYS A 127 25.99 4.00 -5.37
C LYS A 127 26.28 3.11 -4.14
N VAL A 128 25.56 2.00 -3.93
CA VAL A 128 25.90 1.03 -2.87
C VAL A 128 26.97 0.03 -3.35
N ALA A 129 27.02 -0.22 -4.67
CA ALA A 129 28.03 -1.09 -5.27
C ALA A 129 29.41 -0.40 -5.30
N ASP A 130 29.44 0.92 -5.52
CA ASP A 130 30.66 1.74 -5.57
C ASP A 130 31.24 2.14 -4.19
N LEU A 131 30.65 1.66 -3.08
CA LEU A 131 31.26 1.85 -1.76
C LEU A 131 32.52 0.97 -1.66
N ALA A 132 33.67 1.57 -1.96
CA ALA A 132 34.97 1.04 -1.60
C ALA A 132 35.06 0.97 -0.07
N PRO A 133 35.45 -0.17 0.53
CA PRO A 133 35.59 -0.27 1.97
C PRO A 133 36.64 0.74 2.45
N PRO A 134 36.29 1.70 3.34
CA PRO A 134 37.29 2.55 3.97
C PRO A 134 38.24 1.67 4.82
N GLU A 135 39.51 2.04 4.92
CA GLU A 135 40.44 1.36 5.82
C GLU A 135 40.13 1.75 7.28
N GLY A 136 39.49 0.84 8.01
CA GLY A 136 39.06 0.99 9.40
C GLY A 136 37.91 0.04 9.75
N SER A 137 38.09 -0.79 10.77
CA SER A 137 37.22 -1.95 11.07
C SER A 137 35.73 -1.62 11.18
N GLY A 138 35.36 -0.50 11.81
CA GLY A 138 33.95 -0.12 12.02
C GLY A 138 33.21 0.36 10.77
N ALA A 139 33.91 0.92 9.77
CA ALA A 139 33.29 1.38 8.54
C ALA A 139 33.04 0.22 7.56
N GLN A 140 33.90 -0.80 7.59
CA GLN A 140 33.79 -1.99 6.75
C GLN A 140 32.56 -2.83 7.10
N ASP A 141 32.31 -3.06 8.39
CA ASP A 141 31.14 -3.80 8.88
C ASP A 141 29.82 -3.11 8.48
N LEU A 142 29.77 -1.78 8.55
CA LEU A 142 28.60 -1.00 8.15
C LEU A 142 28.35 -1.08 6.63
N VAL A 143 29.40 -1.01 5.82
CA VAL A 143 29.29 -1.16 4.36
C VAL A 143 28.78 -2.55 4.00
N GLN A 144 29.26 -3.60 4.67
CA GLN A 144 28.79 -4.97 4.43
C GLN A 144 27.32 -5.12 4.79
N ARG A 145 26.89 -4.64 5.96
CA ARG A 145 25.47 -4.66 6.37
C ARG A 145 24.57 -3.90 5.40
N LEU A 146 25.01 -2.75 4.90
CA LEU A 146 24.26 -1.98 3.89
C LEU A 146 24.09 -2.75 2.57
N LYS A 147 25.11 -3.50 2.14
CA LYS A 147 25.03 -4.39 0.96
C LYS A 147 24.04 -5.53 1.18
N ASP A 148 24.01 -6.13 2.37
CA ASP A 148 23.12 -7.25 2.71
C ASP A 148 21.65 -6.83 2.86
N ILE A 149 21.41 -5.62 3.38
CA ILE A 149 20.06 -5.04 3.56
C ILE A 149 19.42 -4.69 2.23
N ARG A 150 20.20 -4.23 1.26
CA ARG A 150 19.73 -3.72 -0.04
C ARG A 150 18.73 -4.65 -0.75
N PRO A 151 19.03 -5.94 -1.01
CA PRO A 151 18.07 -6.83 -1.68
C PRO A 151 16.81 -7.10 -0.84
N ARG A 152 16.92 -7.05 0.49
CA ARG A 152 15.79 -7.33 1.40
C ARG A 152 14.77 -6.19 1.44
N ILE A 153 15.18 -4.96 1.16
CA ILE A 153 14.26 -3.81 1.10
C ILE A 153 13.23 -3.96 -0.01
N ALA A 154 13.58 -4.59 -1.13
CA ALA A 154 12.65 -4.83 -2.24
C ALA A 154 11.47 -5.76 -1.86
N LEU A 155 11.58 -6.50 -0.76
CA LEU A 155 10.51 -7.35 -0.23
C LEU A 155 9.50 -6.58 0.62
N ALA A 156 9.76 -5.30 0.92
CA ALA A 156 8.85 -4.48 1.72
C ALA A 156 7.67 -3.95 0.88
N PRO A 157 6.49 -3.74 1.49
CA PRO A 157 5.34 -3.18 0.79
C PRO A 157 5.56 -1.70 0.41
N GLY A 158 5.07 -1.29 -0.77
CA GLY A 158 5.42 -0.05 -1.47
C GLY A 158 5.71 1.22 -0.63
N PRO A 159 4.80 1.69 0.25
CA PRO A 159 5.07 2.88 1.07
C PRO A 159 6.23 2.71 2.06
N LEU A 160 6.43 1.48 2.56
CA LEU A 160 7.51 1.11 3.46
C LEU A 160 8.81 0.92 2.70
N GLU A 161 8.77 0.27 1.53
CA GLU A 161 9.91 0.13 0.61
C GLU A 161 10.54 1.49 0.29
N ILE A 162 9.73 2.49 -0.06
CA ILE A 162 10.20 3.85 -0.37
C ILE A 162 10.90 4.49 0.84
N LYS A 163 10.36 4.28 2.06
CA LYS A 163 10.96 4.80 3.30
C LYS A 163 12.28 4.10 3.62
N LEU A 164 12.33 2.78 3.46
CA LEU A 164 13.54 1.98 3.69
C LEU A 164 14.64 2.29 2.69
N LYS A 165 14.31 2.47 1.40
CA LYS A 165 15.27 2.94 0.37
C LYS A 165 15.86 4.30 0.73
N ARG A 166 15.04 5.22 1.25
CA ARG A 166 15.51 6.53 1.71
C ARG A 166 16.40 6.44 2.95
N ALA A 167 16.04 5.61 3.91
CA ALA A 167 16.85 5.37 5.10
C ALA A 167 18.21 4.76 4.73
N LEU A 168 18.23 3.78 3.83
CA LEU A 168 19.45 3.17 3.29
C LEU A 168 20.35 4.23 2.64
N ALA A 169 19.80 5.06 1.76
CA ALA A 169 20.57 6.12 1.09
C ALA A 169 21.15 7.14 2.09
N LYS A 170 20.43 7.46 3.16
CA LYS A 170 20.92 8.34 4.23
C LYS A 170 22.04 7.68 5.04
N SER A 171 21.94 6.39 5.35
CA SER A 171 23.02 5.64 6.01
C SER A 171 24.29 5.62 5.18
N VAL A 172 24.18 5.42 3.86
CA VAL A 172 25.32 5.48 2.93
C VAL A 172 26.00 6.86 2.95
N GLN A 173 25.21 7.94 2.94
CA GLN A 173 25.75 9.29 3.05
C GLN A 173 26.45 9.51 4.39
N GLN A 174 25.88 9.02 5.49
CA GLN A 174 26.50 9.14 6.82
C GLN A 174 27.82 8.37 6.92
N VAL A 175 27.93 7.20 6.28
CA VAL A 175 29.20 6.46 6.18
C VAL A 175 30.24 7.27 5.39
N ASN A 176 29.86 7.82 4.23
CA ASN A 176 30.76 8.64 3.41
C ASN A 176 31.21 9.94 4.10
N ASP A 177 30.33 10.54 4.91
CA ASP A 177 30.62 11.74 5.69
C ASP A 177 31.39 11.44 7.02
N GLY A 178 31.78 10.19 7.28
CA GLY A 178 32.48 9.77 8.50
C GLY A 178 31.61 9.75 9.77
N ARG A 179 30.28 9.92 9.65
CA ARG A 179 29.31 9.88 10.75
C ARG A 179 28.87 8.44 11.07
N LEU A 180 29.83 7.61 11.48
CA LEU A 180 29.65 6.16 11.65
C LEU A 180 28.57 5.79 12.69
N GLN A 181 28.50 6.50 13.82
CA GLN A 181 27.52 6.22 14.88
C GLN A 181 26.07 6.51 14.45
N GLU A 182 25.88 7.56 13.64
CA GLU A 182 24.55 7.87 13.10
C GLU A 182 24.13 6.85 12.04
N ALA A 183 25.09 6.44 11.19
CA ALA A 183 24.87 5.41 10.19
C ALA A 183 24.48 4.08 10.86
N GLU A 184 25.19 3.68 11.92
CA GLU A 184 24.95 2.45 12.66
C GLU A 184 23.55 2.41 13.30
N THR A 185 23.13 3.52 13.90
CA THR A 185 21.78 3.65 14.48
C THR A 185 20.72 3.46 13.40
N LEU A 186 20.91 4.08 12.24
CA LEU A 186 19.95 4.03 11.15
C LEU A 186 19.92 2.65 10.46
N VAL A 187 21.07 2.00 10.28
CA VAL A 187 21.20 0.63 9.78
C VAL A 187 20.47 -0.36 10.69
N SER A 188 20.67 -0.25 12.01
CA SER A 188 20.01 -1.12 12.99
C SER A 188 18.48 -0.96 12.97
N MET A 189 17.97 0.26 12.77
CA MET A 189 16.52 0.48 12.60
C MET A 189 15.96 -0.17 11.32
N ILE A 190 16.72 -0.13 10.23
CA ILE A 190 16.32 -0.77 8.97
C ILE A 190 16.25 -2.29 9.16
N GLU A 191 17.26 -2.90 9.79
CA GLU A 191 17.30 -4.33 10.08
C GLU A 191 16.13 -4.79 10.96
N MET A 192 15.86 -4.08 12.05
CA MET A 192 14.71 -4.37 12.92
C MET A 192 13.37 -4.28 12.18
N THR A 193 13.25 -3.33 11.26
CA THR A 193 12.02 -3.15 10.47
C THR A 193 11.85 -4.31 9.48
N LEU A 194 12.92 -4.74 8.81
CA LEU A 194 12.91 -5.89 7.92
C LEU A 194 12.64 -7.20 8.65
N ALA A 195 13.20 -7.38 9.85
CA ALA A 195 12.95 -8.56 10.68
C ALA A 195 11.47 -8.68 11.08
N LYS A 196 10.82 -7.56 11.42
CA LYS A 196 9.38 -7.54 11.72
C LYS A 196 8.52 -7.92 10.51
N ILE A 197 8.89 -7.48 9.31
CA ILE A 197 8.20 -7.86 8.06
C ILE A 197 8.28 -9.37 7.86
N GLY A 198 9.48 -9.96 7.97
CA GLY A 198 9.68 -11.41 7.84
C GLY A 198 8.83 -12.21 8.84
N GLN A 199 8.79 -11.78 10.10
CA GLN A 199 7.99 -12.43 11.14
C GLN A 199 6.48 -12.33 10.89
N THR A 200 5.98 -11.20 10.39
CA THR A 200 4.55 -11.04 10.07
C THR A 200 4.12 -11.88 8.88
N VAL A 201 4.94 -11.97 7.83
CA VAL A 201 4.63 -12.77 6.63
C VAL A 201 4.61 -14.26 6.96
N GLU A 202 5.62 -14.76 7.67
CA GLU A 202 5.65 -16.17 8.11
C GLU A 202 4.47 -16.51 9.04
N SER A 203 4.10 -15.61 9.95
CA SER A 203 2.97 -15.82 10.88
C SER A 203 1.61 -15.81 10.18
N GLU A 204 1.41 -14.94 9.19
CA GLU A 204 0.17 -14.87 8.41
C GLU A 204 0.00 -16.09 7.50
N GLU A 205 1.05 -16.52 6.80
CA GLU A 205 1.04 -17.73 5.96
C GLU A 205 0.75 -18.98 6.78
N LEU A 206 1.42 -19.17 7.93
CA LEU A 206 1.17 -20.30 8.83
C LEU A 206 -0.27 -20.31 9.37
N THR A 207 -0.84 -19.13 9.64
CA THR A 207 -2.22 -19.01 10.14
C THR A 207 -3.24 -19.30 9.04
N GLN A 208 -3.00 -18.83 7.82
CA GLN A 208 -3.87 -19.10 6.67
C GLN A 208 -3.86 -20.58 6.26
N VAL A 209 -2.69 -21.23 6.25
CA VAL A 209 -2.58 -22.67 5.96
C VAL A 209 -3.32 -23.48 7.02
N LYS A 210 -3.16 -23.16 8.31
CA LYS A 210 -3.91 -23.83 9.40
C LYS A 210 -5.42 -23.62 9.29
N ALA A 211 -5.86 -22.40 8.96
CA ALA A 211 -7.27 -22.09 8.76
C ALA A 211 -7.86 -22.82 7.53
N GLN A 212 -7.09 -22.96 6.46
CA GLN A 212 -7.49 -23.73 5.27
C GLN A 212 -7.61 -25.22 5.58
N VAL A 213 -6.60 -25.82 6.22
CA VAL A 213 -6.63 -27.22 6.63
C VAL A 213 -7.80 -27.51 7.57
N SER A 214 -8.12 -26.60 8.49
CA SER A 214 -9.29 -26.73 9.37
C SER A 214 -10.60 -26.68 8.59
N ARG A 215 -10.75 -25.78 7.63
CA ARG A 215 -11.96 -25.69 6.77
C ARG A 215 -12.11 -26.93 5.89
N ASP A 216 -11.02 -27.39 5.29
CA ASP A 216 -11.03 -28.58 4.44
C ASP A 216 -11.42 -29.82 5.26
N LYS A 217 -10.90 -29.96 6.49
CA LYS A 217 -11.27 -31.05 7.41
C LYS A 217 -12.76 -30.99 7.80
N MET A 218 -13.29 -29.80 8.11
CA MET A 218 -14.71 -29.64 8.40
C MET A 218 -15.61 -29.97 7.20
N SER A 219 -15.20 -29.58 5.99
CA SER A 219 -15.96 -29.90 4.77
C SER A 219 -15.93 -31.40 4.42
N MET A 220 -14.80 -32.07 4.68
CA MET A 220 -14.67 -33.53 4.59
C MET A 220 -15.58 -34.24 5.59
N ASP A 221 -15.58 -33.83 6.86
CA ASP A 221 -16.44 -34.43 7.88
C ASP A 221 -17.94 -34.25 7.55
N ALA A 222 -18.32 -33.10 7.00
CA ALA A 222 -19.67 -32.85 6.51
C ALA A 222 -20.04 -33.77 5.33
N GLY A 223 -19.13 -33.93 4.36
CA GLY A 223 -19.31 -34.85 3.23
C GLY A 223 -19.45 -36.30 3.66
N VAL A 224 -18.64 -36.76 4.64
CA VAL A 224 -18.72 -38.12 5.19
C VAL A 224 -20.07 -38.36 5.89
N LYS A 225 -20.54 -37.42 6.70
CA LYS A 225 -21.87 -37.52 7.35
C LYS A 225 -23.00 -37.57 6.31
N ARG A 226 -22.92 -36.76 5.25
CA ARG A 226 -23.90 -36.77 4.16
C ARG A 226 -23.91 -38.10 3.42
N ALA A 227 -22.74 -38.65 3.07
CA ALA A 227 -22.64 -39.96 2.44
C ALA A 227 -23.21 -41.10 3.32
N GLN A 228 -22.98 -41.05 4.63
CA GLN A 228 -23.56 -42.01 5.58
C GLN A 228 -25.09 -41.91 5.65
N ALA A 229 -25.64 -40.69 5.69
CA ALA A 229 -27.09 -40.48 5.68
C ALA A 229 -27.73 -40.99 4.37
N LEU A 230 -27.09 -40.74 3.22
CA LEU A 230 -27.56 -41.25 1.93
C LEU A 230 -27.53 -42.77 1.89
N ARG A 231 -26.49 -43.41 2.42
CA ARG A 231 -26.44 -44.88 2.52
C ARG A 231 -27.63 -45.44 3.30
N ALA A 232 -27.96 -44.85 4.45
CA ALA A 232 -29.09 -45.28 5.27
C ALA A 232 -30.44 -45.13 4.52
N ASN A 233 -30.59 -44.10 3.69
CA ASN A 233 -31.79 -43.90 2.86
C ASN A 233 -31.85 -44.90 1.68
N VAL A 234 -30.70 -45.19 1.05
CA VAL A 234 -30.60 -46.20 -0.01
C VAL A 234 -30.95 -47.60 0.50
N GLU A 235 -30.56 -47.96 1.72
CA GLU A 235 -30.90 -49.24 2.34
C GLU A 235 -32.42 -49.44 2.53
N ARG A 236 -33.18 -48.36 2.65
CA ARG A 236 -34.64 -48.36 2.79
C ARG A 236 -35.40 -48.33 1.45
N SER A 237 -34.69 -48.21 0.33
CA SER A 237 -35.29 -48.14 -1.01
C SER A 237 -35.60 -49.53 -1.60
N PRO A 238 -36.75 -49.73 -2.28
CA PRO A 238 -37.15 -51.04 -2.79
C PRO A 238 -36.48 -51.44 -4.13
N GLY A 239 -36.26 -52.74 -4.32
CA GLY A 239 -36.04 -53.38 -5.63
C GLY A 239 -34.77 -53.01 -6.42
N ALA A 240 -34.88 -53.04 -7.76
CA ALA A 240 -33.78 -52.94 -8.72
C ALA A 240 -33.02 -51.59 -8.74
N ALA A 241 -33.60 -50.53 -8.15
CA ALA A 241 -32.95 -49.23 -8.02
C ALA A 241 -31.87 -49.21 -6.92
N ARG A 242 -32.03 -50.05 -5.88
CA ARG A 242 -31.12 -50.12 -4.73
C ARG A 242 -29.69 -50.48 -5.12
N SER A 243 -29.50 -51.45 -6.03
CA SER A 243 -28.16 -51.89 -6.45
C SER A 243 -27.38 -50.81 -7.21
N LYS A 244 -28.07 -49.97 -8.00
CA LYS A 244 -27.46 -48.82 -8.70
C LYS A 244 -27.09 -47.70 -7.72
N LEU A 245 -27.98 -47.39 -6.79
CA LEU A 245 -27.74 -46.37 -5.76
C LEU A 245 -26.62 -46.77 -4.80
N ASP A 246 -26.53 -48.05 -4.43
CA ASP A 246 -25.48 -48.56 -3.54
C ASP A 246 -24.08 -48.45 -4.18
N ARG A 247 -23.97 -48.68 -5.50
CA ARG A 247 -22.73 -48.43 -6.26
C ARG A 247 -22.36 -46.95 -6.27
N ALA A 248 -23.33 -46.05 -6.46
CA ALA A 248 -23.09 -44.61 -6.44
C ALA A 248 -22.65 -44.12 -5.04
N VAL A 249 -23.20 -44.68 -3.96
CA VAL A 249 -22.75 -44.40 -2.59
C VAL A 249 -21.30 -44.85 -2.37
N HIS A 250 -20.92 -46.02 -2.88
CA HIS A 250 -19.54 -46.50 -2.83
C HIS A 250 -18.59 -45.60 -3.62
N GLU A 251 -19.01 -45.11 -4.78
CA GLU A 251 -18.26 -44.16 -5.60
C GLU A 251 -18.05 -42.83 -4.86
N ALA A 252 -19.11 -42.26 -4.26
CA ALA A 252 -18.99 -41.06 -3.42
C ALA A 252 -18.05 -41.28 -2.24
N ALA A 253 -18.10 -42.43 -1.57
CA ALA A 253 -17.19 -42.77 -0.48
C ALA A 253 -15.73 -42.91 -0.95
N LYS A 254 -15.50 -43.42 -2.17
CA LYS A 254 -14.17 -43.49 -2.78
C LYS A 254 -13.62 -42.09 -3.09
N LEU A 255 -14.46 -41.20 -3.60
CA LEU A 255 -14.10 -39.81 -3.90
C LEU A 255 -13.79 -39.01 -2.62
N LEU A 256 -14.55 -39.21 -1.55
CA LEU A 256 -14.21 -38.64 -0.23
C LEU A 256 -12.87 -39.20 0.29
N LYS A 257 -12.60 -40.50 0.15
CA LYS A 257 -11.30 -41.09 0.54
C LYS A 257 -10.13 -40.51 -0.28
N SER A 258 -10.35 -40.19 -1.55
CA SER A 258 -9.35 -39.54 -2.41
C SER A 258 -9.29 -38.02 -2.25
N ARG A 259 -10.00 -37.44 -1.27
CA ARG A 259 -10.13 -35.99 -1.02
C ARG A 259 -10.72 -35.20 -2.20
N ASP A 260 -11.43 -35.86 -3.11
CA ASP A 260 -12.18 -35.19 -4.16
C ASP A 260 -13.58 -34.82 -3.66
N LEU A 261 -13.65 -33.69 -2.95
CA LEU A 261 -14.90 -33.16 -2.40
C LEU A 261 -15.90 -32.76 -3.48
N GLU A 262 -15.42 -32.19 -4.59
CA GLU A 262 -16.29 -31.70 -5.65
C GLU A 262 -16.92 -32.87 -6.42
N GLY A 263 -16.12 -33.89 -6.75
CA GLY A 263 -16.60 -35.13 -7.33
C GLY A 263 -17.58 -35.85 -6.39
N ALA A 264 -17.24 -35.96 -5.11
CA ALA A 264 -18.11 -36.59 -4.12
C ALA A 264 -19.46 -35.87 -4.01
N ASN A 265 -19.48 -34.53 -3.94
CA ASN A 265 -20.71 -33.75 -3.88
C ASN A 265 -21.59 -33.96 -5.12
N LYS A 266 -21.01 -33.96 -6.33
CA LYS A 266 -21.75 -34.22 -7.57
C LYS A 266 -22.41 -35.60 -7.59
N VAL A 267 -21.74 -36.63 -7.07
CA VAL A 267 -22.30 -37.97 -6.99
C VAL A 267 -23.40 -38.03 -5.92
N MET A 268 -23.19 -37.43 -4.75
CA MET A 268 -24.20 -37.35 -3.69
C MET A 268 -25.46 -36.61 -4.13
N ASP A 269 -25.35 -35.50 -4.86
CA ASP A 269 -26.50 -34.76 -5.39
C ASP A 269 -27.31 -35.59 -6.40
N LYS A 270 -26.65 -36.45 -7.18
CA LYS A 270 -27.33 -37.38 -8.10
C LYS A 270 -28.09 -38.47 -7.34
N ILE A 271 -27.52 -38.97 -6.24
CA ILE A 271 -28.17 -39.97 -5.37
C ILE A 271 -29.41 -39.35 -4.73
N GLU A 272 -29.32 -38.13 -4.20
CA GLU A 272 -30.46 -37.41 -3.62
C GLU A 272 -31.59 -37.21 -4.63
N LYS A 273 -31.27 -36.73 -5.84
CA LYS A 273 -32.27 -36.58 -6.91
C LYS A 273 -32.95 -37.90 -7.24
N ALA A 274 -32.19 -38.98 -7.35
CA ALA A 274 -32.74 -40.31 -7.65
C ALA A 274 -33.63 -40.84 -6.52
N LEU A 275 -33.26 -40.61 -5.25
CA LEU A 275 -34.08 -40.97 -4.09
C LEU A 275 -35.39 -40.15 -4.06
N MET A 276 -35.35 -38.85 -4.39
CA MET A 276 -36.54 -38.01 -4.49
C MET A 276 -37.52 -38.46 -5.59
N THR A 277 -37.03 -39.11 -6.65
CA THR A 277 -37.90 -39.65 -7.71
C THR A 277 -38.49 -41.03 -7.41
N LEU A 278 -38.01 -41.69 -6.35
CA LEU A 278 -38.44 -43.03 -5.93
C LEU A 278 -39.41 -43.04 -4.74
N GLY A 279 -39.51 -41.92 -4.01
CA GLY A 279 -40.51 -41.67 -2.98
C GLY A 279 -41.72 -40.94 -3.55
#